data_AF-A0A447RKL7-F1
#
_entry.id   AF-A0A447RKL7-F1
#
_cell.length_a   1.000
_cell.length_b   1.000
_cell.length_c   1.000
_cell.angle_alpha   90.00
_cell.angle_beta   90.00
_cell.angle_gamma   90.00
#
_symmetry.space_group_name_H-M   'P 1'
#
loop_
_entity.id
_entity.type
_entity.pdbx_description
1 polymer ?
#
loop_
_entity_poly.entity_id
_entity_poly.type
_entity_poly.pdbx_seq_one_letter_code
_entity_poly.pdbx_strand_id
1 'polypeptide(L)'
;MAWLVERGAEACAWRNMSDADWQQSWEKAIAWQPTHLCEMGADITTLLHQRGEFGNIVAGLEATGSGVNRLGDIQPGYPIFNWDDPAGQRGAAQPPYGRSHRLAHLLPDHSPHPA
;
A
#
# COMPACT_ATOMS: atom_id res chain seq x y z
N MET A 1 17.05 -11.36 -7.27
CA MET A 1 17.27 -10.03 -7.89
C MET A 1 17.76 -10.12 -9.33
N ALA A 2 18.94 -10.68 -9.62
CA ALA A 2 19.51 -10.72 -10.98
C ALA A 2 18.53 -11.20 -12.07
N TRP A 3 17.83 -12.32 -11.83
CA TRP A 3 16.85 -12.87 -12.78
C TRP A 3 15.70 -11.91 -13.14
N LEU A 4 15.24 -11.08 -12.19
CA LEU A 4 14.18 -10.09 -12.40
C LEU A 4 14.70 -8.88 -13.17
N VAL A 5 15.91 -8.42 -12.84
CA VAL A 5 16.57 -7.29 -13.50
C VAL A 5 16.85 -7.61 -14.97
N GLU A 6 17.32 -8.83 -15.26
CA GLU A 6 17.48 -9.33 -16.64
C GLU A 6 16.17 -9.32 -17.45
N ARG A 7 15.01 -9.25 -16.78
CA ARG A 7 13.68 -9.20 -17.39
C ARG A 7 13.05 -7.81 -17.34
N GLY A 8 13.83 -6.79 -17.00
CA GLY A 8 13.42 -5.39 -17.06
C GLY A 8 12.86 -4.82 -15.75
N ALA A 9 12.92 -5.57 -14.64
CA ALA A 9 12.59 -4.99 -13.34
C ALA A 9 13.70 -4.04 -12.87
N GLU A 10 13.33 -2.87 -12.39
CA GLU A 10 14.25 -1.98 -11.68
C GLU A 10 14.37 -2.42 -10.21
N ALA A 11 15.61 -2.51 -9.73
CA ALA A 11 15.90 -3.04 -8.40
C ALA A 11 17.02 -2.29 -7.71
N CYS A 12 16.79 -1.90 -6.46
CA CYS A 12 17.79 -1.32 -5.57
C CYS A 12 17.80 -2.07 -4.23
N ALA A 13 18.21 -3.34 -4.24
CA ALA A 13 18.28 -4.17 -3.05
C ALA A 13 19.44 -5.19 -3.11
N TRP A 14 20.21 -5.31 -2.03
CA TRP A 14 21.23 -6.35 -1.85
C TRP A 14 21.39 -6.73 -0.37
N ARG A 15 22.11 -7.82 -0.10
CA ARG A 15 22.33 -8.31 1.26
C ARG A 15 23.27 -7.36 2.01
N ASN A 16 22.94 -7.04 3.27
CA ASN A 16 23.71 -6.14 4.14
C ASN A 16 23.84 -4.71 3.59
N MET A 17 22.74 -4.16 3.04
CA MET A 17 22.67 -2.72 2.77
C MET A 17 22.95 -1.93 4.03
N SER A 18 23.68 -0.82 3.88
CA SER A 18 23.75 0.18 4.94
C SER A 18 22.39 0.84 5.12
N ASP A 19 22.13 1.41 6.30
CA ASP A 19 20.88 2.15 6.54
C ASP A 19 20.70 3.30 5.53
N ALA A 20 21.81 3.96 5.14
CA ALA A 20 21.80 5.02 4.15
C ALA A 20 21.41 4.50 2.76
N ASP A 21 21.97 3.37 2.32
CA ASP A 21 21.60 2.76 1.03
C ASP A 21 20.15 2.28 1.04
N TRP A 22 19.70 1.74 2.17
CA TRP A 22 18.33 1.26 2.35
C TRP A 22 17.33 2.42 2.26
N GLN A 23 17.57 3.53 2.96
CA GLN A 23 16.74 4.74 2.83
C GLN A 23 16.79 5.32 1.41
N GLN A 24 17.96 5.36 0.79
CA GLN A 24 18.12 5.85 -0.59
C GLN A 24 17.35 4.98 -1.60
N SER A 25 17.14 3.69 -1.31
CA SER A 25 16.34 2.80 -2.15
C SER A 25 14.87 3.22 -2.21
N TRP A 26 14.33 3.79 -1.13
CA TRP A 26 12.97 4.30 -1.07
C TRP A 26 12.78 5.49 -2.00
N GLU A 27 13.73 6.43 -2.00
CA GLU A 27 13.68 7.58 -2.91
C GLU A 27 13.69 7.15 -4.37
N LYS A 28 14.48 6.12 -4.72
CA LYS A 28 14.49 5.56 -6.08
C LYS A 28 13.13 4.93 -6.43
N ALA A 29 12.53 4.20 -5.50
CA ALA A 29 11.21 3.61 -5.70
C ALA A 29 10.12 4.69 -5.87
N ILE A 30 10.18 5.78 -5.11
CA ILE A 30 9.25 6.91 -5.22
C ILE A 30 9.47 7.68 -6.54
N ALA A 31 10.73 7.93 -6.94
CA ALA A 31 11.08 8.65 -8.15
C ALA A 31 10.61 7.93 -9.44
N TRP A 32 10.43 6.62 -9.38
CA TRP A 32 9.81 5.83 -10.46
C TRP A 32 8.33 6.20 -10.70
N GLN A 33 7.70 6.95 -9.79
CA GLN A 33 6.30 7.35 -9.81
C GLN A 33 5.33 6.16 -9.88
N PRO A 34 5.36 5.27 -8.87
CA PRO A 34 4.48 4.13 -8.84
C PRO A 34 3.02 4.55 -8.77
N THR A 35 2.15 3.73 -9.37
CA THR A 35 0.70 3.84 -9.20
C THR A 35 0.21 2.95 -8.04
N HIS A 36 0.98 1.93 -7.67
CA HIS A 36 0.62 0.98 -6.62
C HIS A 36 1.84 0.65 -5.76
N LEU A 37 1.62 0.45 -4.46
CA LEU A 37 2.65 -0.04 -3.53
C LEU A 37 2.33 -1.46 -3.05
N CYS A 38 3.37 -2.27 -2.90
CA CYS A 38 3.31 -3.57 -2.23
C CYS A 38 4.40 -3.57 -1.17
N GLU A 39 4.00 -3.45 0.10
CA GLU A 39 4.89 -3.16 1.21
C GLU A 39 4.87 -4.25 2.29
N MET A 40 5.98 -4.32 3.01
CA MET A 40 6.16 -5.10 4.22
C MET A 40 6.72 -4.16 5.29
N GLY A 41 5.86 -3.60 6.13
CA GLY A 41 6.23 -2.67 7.21
C GLY A 41 5.84 -1.21 6.96
N ALA A 42 5.18 -0.90 5.84
CA ALA A 42 4.64 0.43 5.52
C ALA A 42 5.65 1.60 5.53
N ASP A 43 6.93 1.34 5.23
CA ASP A 43 7.98 2.36 5.28
C ASP A 43 7.77 3.51 4.27
N ILE A 44 7.49 3.18 3.00
CA ILE A 44 7.31 4.18 1.93
C ILE A 44 6.00 4.93 2.15
N THR A 45 4.90 4.23 2.47
CA THR A 45 3.64 4.91 2.82
C THR A 45 3.82 5.88 3.97
N THR A 46 4.55 5.49 5.03
CA THR A 46 4.80 6.35 6.19
C THR A 46 5.61 7.58 5.79
N LEU A 47 6.67 7.41 4.98
CA LEU A 47 7.49 8.50 4.48
C LEU A 47 6.68 9.50 3.63
N LEU A 48 5.86 9.00 2.73
CA LEU A 48 4.97 9.79 1.87
C LEU A 48 3.95 10.58 2.70
N HIS A 49 3.33 9.95 3.69
CA HIS A 49 2.43 10.61 4.62
C HIS A 49 3.13 11.75 5.39
N GLN A 50 4.34 11.53 5.90
CA GLN A 50 5.13 12.56 6.60
C GLN A 50 5.48 13.76 5.70
N ARG A 51 5.66 13.53 4.40
CA ARG A 51 5.90 14.58 3.41
C ARG A 51 4.62 15.30 2.95
N GLY A 52 3.45 14.71 3.21
CA GLY A 52 2.19 15.15 2.61
C GLY A 52 2.15 14.92 1.08
N GLU A 53 2.97 14.00 0.58
CA GLU A 53 3.14 13.69 -0.84
C GLU A 53 2.62 12.29 -1.10
N PHE A 54 1.64 12.10 -1.98
CA PHE A 54 1.15 10.77 -2.35
C PHE A 54 1.43 10.42 -3.82
N GLY A 55 1.95 11.38 -4.60
CA GLY A 55 2.29 11.19 -6.00
C GLY A 55 1.10 10.68 -6.83
N ASN A 56 1.37 9.69 -7.69
CA ASN A 56 0.39 9.04 -8.56
C ASN A 56 -0.21 7.75 -7.97
N ILE A 57 -0.01 7.52 -6.67
CA ILE A 57 -0.37 6.25 -6.03
C ILE A 57 -1.87 6.23 -5.79
N VAL A 58 -2.52 5.17 -6.28
CA VAL A 58 -3.97 4.99 -6.19
C VAL A 58 -4.37 3.89 -5.21
N ALA A 59 -3.45 2.98 -4.86
CA ALA A 59 -3.68 1.93 -3.87
C ALA A 59 -2.36 1.33 -3.33
N GLY A 60 -2.43 0.72 -2.14
CA GLY A 60 -1.33 -0.03 -1.54
C GLY A 60 -1.77 -1.41 -1.01
N LEU A 61 -0.81 -2.32 -0.84
CA LEU A 61 -0.94 -3.57 -0.11
C LEU A 61 0.06 -3.58 1.04
N GLU A 62 -0.38 -3.95 2.24
CA GLU A 62 0.52 -4.17 3.39
C GLU A 62 0.44 -5.64 3.83
N ALA A 63 1.60 -6.29 3.88
CA ALA A 63 1.72 -7.73 4.09
C ALA A 63 2.24 -8.14 5.47
N THR A 64 2.36 -7.21 6.43
CA THR A 64 2.77 -7.51 7.80
C THR A 64 1.88 -6.86 8.85
N GLY A 65 1.55 -7.59 9.91
CA GLY A 65 0.79 -7.04 11.04
C GLY A 65 1.46 -5.83 11.70
N SER A 66 2.80 -5.75 11.71
CA SER A 66 3.54 -4.58 12.19
C SER A 66 3.36 -3.36 11.30
N GLY A 67 3.33 -3.54 9.98
CA GLY A 67 3.03 -2.46 9.04
C GLY A 67 1.58 -2.00 9.18
N VAL A 68 0.61 -2.93 9.29
CA VAL A 68 -0.80 -2.59 9.54
C VAL A 68 -0.95 -1.78 10.82
N ASN A 69 -0.29 -2.18 11.92
CA ASN A 69 -0.32 -1.44 13.17
C ASN A 69 0.26 -0.02 13.01
N ARG A 70 1.37 0.14 12.29
CA ARG A 70 1.96 1.44 11.98
C ARG A 70 1.02 2.32 11.16
N LEU A 71 0.26 1.71 10.23
CA LEU A 71 -0.73 2.40 9.41
C LEU A 71 -1.97 2.83 10.21
N GLY A 72 -2.28 2.19 11.34
CA GLY A 72 -3.45 2.51 12.16
C GLY A 72 -3.47 3.94 12.70
N ASP A 73 -2.30 4.55 12.84
CA ASP A 73 -2.13 5.92 13.34
C ASP A 73 -2.05 6.98 12.22
N ILE A 74 -2.09 6.57 10.94
CA ILE A 74 -2.02 7.50 9.81
C ILE A 74 -3.30 7.45 8.98
N GLN A 75 -3.58 8.56 8.29
CA GLN A 75 -4.63 8.62 7.27
C GLN A 75 -3.97 8.73 5.88
N PRO A 76 -3.76 7.61 5.17
CA PRO A 76 -3.14 7.64 3.85
C PRO A 76 -4.06 8.33 2.84
N GLY A 77 -3.46 8.97 1.82
CA GLY A 77 -4.20 9.62 0.73
C GLY A 77 -4.87 8.65 -0.26
N TYR A 78 -4.67 7.34 -0.09
CA TYR A 78 -5.19 6.27 -0.95
C TYR A 78 -5.56 5.03 -0.12
N PRO A 79 -6.45 4.14 -0.62
CA PRO A 79 -6.78 2.91 0.07
C PRO A 79 -5.58 1.96 0.20
N ILE A 80 -5.46 1.31 1.35
CA ILE A 80 -4.46 0.27 1.60
C ILE A 80 -5.18 -1.01 2.03
N PHE A 81 -4.91 -2.11 1.32
CA PHE A 81 -5.47 -3.41 1.65
C PHE A 81 -4.54 -4.19 2.57
N ASN A 82 -5.11 -4.74 3.63
CA ASN A 82 -4.42 -5.65 4.53
C ASN A 82 -4.36 -7.06 3.90
N TRP A 83 -3.20 -7.44 3.37
CA TRP A 83 -2.92 -8.80 2.87
C TRP A 83 -2.51 -9.75 4.00
N ASP A 84 -1.95 -9.22 5.09
CA ASP A 84 -1.55 -10.01 6.28
C ASP A 84 -2.74 -10.74 6.91
N ASP A 85 -3.96 -10.21 6.74
CA ASP A 85 -5.17 -10.80 7.32
C ASP A 85 -5.54 -12.16 6.68
N PRO A 86 -5.53 -13.26 7.46
CA PRO A 86 -5.99 -14.56 7.00
C PRO A 86 -7.50 -14.61 6.66
N ALA A 87 -8.32 -13.64 7.07
CA ALA A 87 -9.72 -13.52 6.63
C ALA A 87 -9.84 -12.97 5.20
N GLY A 88 -8.90 -12.14 4.75
CA GLY A 88 -8.77 -11.69 3.36
C GLY A 88 -8.46 -12.83 2.40
N GLN A 89 -7.74 -13.86 2.86
CA GLN A 89 -7.50 -15.10 2.10
C GLN A 89 -8.75 -15.98 1.96
N ARG A 90 -9.81 -15.73 2.76
CA ARG A 90 -11.10 -16.46 2.75
C ARG A 90 -12.28 -15.62 2.24
N GLY A 91 -12.05 -14.43 1.67
CA GLY A 91 -13.07 -13.68 0.93
C GLY A 91 -13.86 -12.64 1.72
N ALA A 92 -13.41 -12.21 2.91
CA ALA A 92 -14.03 -11.08 3.62
C ALA A 92 -13.17 -9.81 3.45
N ALA A 93 -13.58 -8.90 2.56
CA ALA A 93 -12.95 -7.58 2.45
C ALA A 93 -13.31 -6.73 3.67
N GLN A 94 -12.30 -6.31 4.44
CA GLN A 94 -12.46 -5.27 5.46
C GLN A 94 -12.57 -3.90 4.75
N PRO A 95 -13.41 -2.96 5.23
CA PRO A 95 -13.47 -1.65 4.62
C PRO A 95 -12.09 -0.97 4.67
N PRO A 96 -11.71 -0.19 3.65
CA PRO A 96 -10.43 0.53 3.64
C PRO A 96 -10.32 1.38 4.92
N TYR A 97 -9.16 1.33 5.57
CA TYR A 97 -8.83 2.24 6.64
C TYR A 97 -8.99 3.67 6.14
N GLY A 98 -9.80 4.49 6.84
CA GLY A 98 -10.10 5.87 6.44
C GLY A 98 -11.44 6.12 5.76
N ARG A 99 -12.52 5.39 6.09
CA ARG A 99 -13.88 5.84 5.73
C ARG A 99 -14.25 7.14 6.46
N SER A 100 -13.89 8.27 5.84
CA SER A 100 -14.63 9.52 5.97
C SER A 100 -15.83 9.47 5.01
N HIS A 101 -17.00 9.83 5.52
CA HIS A 101 -18.35 9.72 4.96
C HIS A 101 -18.58 10.33 3.55
N ARG A 102 -17.98 9.84 2.45
CA ARG A 102 -18.26 10.42 1.10
C ARG A 102 -18.38 9.51 -0.11
N LEU A 103 -18.27 8.18 0.00
CA LEU A 103 -18.30 7.29 -1.18
C LEU A 103 -19.53 6.35 -1.24
N ALA A 104 -20.63 6.70 -0.57
CA ALA A 104 -21.90 5.98 -0.71
C ALA A 104 -22.72 6.36 -1.96
N HIS A 105 -22.26 7.29 -2.80
CA HIS A 105 -23.04 7.82 -3.93
C HIS A 105 -22.65 7.24 -5.31
N LEU A 106 -21.79 6.23 -5.39
CA LEU A 106 -21.28 5.72 -6.68
C LEU A 106 -21.61 4.25 -6.97
N LEU A 107 -22.44 3.60 -6.15
CA LEU A 107 -22.98 2.27 -6.45
C LEU A 107 -24.51 2.33 -6.37
N PRO A 108 -25.25 2.01 -7.45
CA PRO A 108 -26.70 1.96 -7.39
C PRO A 108 -27.16 0.82 -6.46
N ASP A 109 -28.05 1.16 -5.52
CA ASP A 109 -28.69 0.21 -4.61
C ASP A 109 -29.53 -0.80 -5.41
N HIS A 110 -29.05 -2.02 -5.54
CA HIS A 110 -29.89 -3.15 -5.92
C HIS A 110 -30.50 -3.76 -4.66
N SER A 111 -31.61 -3.18 -4.19
CA SER A 111 -32.48 -3.83 -3.21
C SER A 111 -33.27 -4.95 -3.90
N PRO A 112 -33.25 -6.20 -3.39
CA PRO A 112 -34.17 -7.23 -3.86
C PRO A 112 -35.56 -7.00 -3.25
N HIS A 113 -36.57 -6.81 -4.09
CA HIS A 113 -37.98 -6.85 -3.67
C HIS A 113 -38.36 -8.29 -3.28
N PRO A 114 -39.00 -8.53 -2.12
CA PRO A 114 -39.63 -9.81 -1.84
C PRO A 114 -40.97 -9.91 -2.59
N ALA A 115 -41.29 -11.12 -3.05
CA ALA A 115 -42.62 -11.54 -3.51
C ALA A 115 -43.38 -12.20 -2.36
#